data_AF-A0A150GHV2-F1
#
_entry.id   AF-A0A150GHV2-F1
#
_cell.length_a   1.000
_cell.length_b   1.000
_cell.length_c   1.000
_cell.angle_alpha   90.00
_cell.angle_beta   90.00
_cell.angle_gamma   90.00
#
_symmetry.space_group_name_H-M   'P 1'
#
loop_
_entity.id
_entity.type
_entity.pdbx_description
1 polymer ?
#
loop_
_entity_poly.entity_id
_entity_poly.type
_entity_poly.pdbx_seq_one_letter_code
_entity_poly.pdbx_strand_id
1 'polypeptide(L)' 'MDPVLALQRWLVFVACLRMLAGTTLFSFGVALVFFLSELLVYKTLSIRGAIMPMIIATTSTVWLAVGWEFYTNTKP' A
#
# COMPACT_ATOMS: atom_id res chain seq x y z
N MET A 1 21.91 21.99 18.77
CA MET A 1 21.28 20.68 18.50
C MET A 1 22.37 19.76 18.02
N ASP A 2 22.53 18.59 18.66
CA ASP A 2 23.55 17.64 18.24
C ASP A 2 23.19 17.07 16.86
N PRO A 3 24.05 17.25 15.85
CA PRO A 3 23.74 16.87 14.47
C PRO A 3 23.49 15.35 14.34
N VAL A 4 24.13 14.55 15.19
CA VAL A 4 23.97 13.09 15.24
C VAL A 4 22.56 12.68 15.68
N LEU A 5 21.99 13.36 16.69
CA LEU A 5 20.64 13.07 17.17
C LEU A 5 19.58 13.47 16.14
N ALA A 6 19.80 14.58 15.43
CA ALA A 6 18.93 15.01 14.34
C ALA A 6 18.93 13.98 13.20
N LEU A 7 20.12 13.47 12.81
CA LEU A 7 20.26 12.44 11.79
C LEU A 7 19.57 11.13 12.20
N GLN A 8 19.73 10.70 13.46
CA GLN A 8 19.08 9.49 13.97
C GLN A 8 17.54 9.59 13.91
N ARG A 9 16.97 10.71 14.34
CA ARG A 9 15.51 10.93 14.28
C ARG A 9 15.00 10.92 12.84
N TRP A 10 15.76 11.52 11.93
CA TRP A 10 15.45 11.52 10.51
C TRP A 10 15.46 10.10 9.93
N LEU A 11 16.48 9.29 10.23
CA LEU A 11 16.57 7.91 9.76
C LEU A 11 15.42 7.04 10.26
N VAL A 12 15.02 7.19 11.53
CA VAL A 12 13.86 6.48 12.09
C VAL A 12 12.57 6.86 11.35
N PHE A 13 12.38 8.15 11.06
CA PHE A 13 11.23 8.62 10.30
C PHE A 13 11.18 8.01 8.90
N VAL A 14 12.31 7.99 8.18
CA VAL A 14 12.40 7.39 6.85
C VAL A 14 12.15 5.88 6.91
N ALA A 15 12.69 5.16 7.90
CA ALA A 15 12.45 3.73 8.06
C ALA A 15 10.97 3.41 8.32
N CYS A 16 10.30 4.21 9.16
CA CYS A 16 8.85 4.10 9.38
C CYS A 16 8.07 4.31 8.08
N LEU A 17 8.44 5.31 7.28
CA LEU A 17 7.76 5.59 6.01
C LEU A 17 7.85 4.39 5.04
N ARG A 18 9.00 3.71 5.00
CA ARG A 18 9.18 2.49 4.20
C ARG A 18 8.31 1.34 4.68
N MET A 19 8.22 1.14 6.00
CA MET A 19 7.31 0.14 6.57
C MET A 19 5.85 0.44 6.22
N LEU A 20 5.42 1.70 6.34
CA LEU A 20 4.07 2.12 6.01
C LEU A 20 3.74 1.89 4.53
N ALA A 21 4.68 2.14 3.62
CA ALA A 21 4.49 1.84 2.20
C ALA A 21 4.27 0.34 1.94
N GLY A 22 4.99 -0.53 2.65
CA GLY A 22 4.81 -1.98 2.57
C GLY A 22 3.46 -2.46 3.10
N THR A 23 3.07 -2.01 4.29
CA THR A 23 1.80 -2.43 4.92
C THR A 23 0.59 -1.89 4.18
N THR A 24 0.66 -0.68 3.63
CA THR A 24 -0.41 -0.10 2.79
C THR A 24 -0.60 -0.86 1.48
N LEU A 25 0.49 -1.20 0.78
CA LEU A 25 0.41 -2.02 -0.43
C LEU A 25 -0.22 -3.39 -0.14
N PHE A 26 0.19 -4.05 0.94
CA PHE A 26 -0.41 -5.31 1.38
C PHE A 26 -1.91 -5.15 1.67
N SER A 27 -2.30 -4.06 2.36
CA SER A 27 -3.70 -3.82 2.72
C SER A 27 -4.59 -3.62 1.50
N PHE A 28 -4.13 -2.89 0.48
CA PHE A 28 -4.86 -2.73 -0.78
C PHE A 28 -4.95 -4.04 -1.56
N GLY A 29 -3.88 -4.84 -1.58
CA GLY A 29 -3.90 -6.18 -2.19
C GLY A 29 -4.92 -7.10 -1.53
N VAL A 30 -4.94 -7.15 -0.19
CA VAL A 30 -5.93 -7.92 0.57
C VAL A 30 -7.35 -7.41 0.31
N ALA A 31 -7.56 -6.09 0.27
CA ALA A 31 -8.86 -5.51 -0.03
C ALA A 31 -9.36 -5.92 -1.42
N LEU A 32 -8.49 -5.93 -2.44
CA LEU A 32 -8.85 -6.41 -3.78
C LEU A 32 -9.28 -7.87 -3.77
N VAL A 33 -8.51 -8.73 -3.12
CA VAL A 33 -8.84 -10.16 -3.03
C VAL A 33 -10.16 -10.35 -2.29
N PHE A 34 -10.39 -9.60 -1.20
CA PHE A 34 -11.63 -9.65 -0.44
C PHE A 34 -12.84 -9.27 -1.31
N PHE A 35 -12.84 -8.08 -1.93
CA PHE A 35 -13.95 -7.63 -2.77
C PHE A 35 -14.15 -8.51 -4.01
N LEU A 36 -13.07 -9.02 -4.62
CA LEU A 36 -13.18 -9.98 -5.71
C LEU A 36 -13.78 -11.31 -5.25
N SER A 37 -13.39 -11.81 -4.08
CA SER A 37 -13.94 -13.05 -3.53
C SER A 37 -15.42 -12.91 -3.19
N GLU A 38 -15.83 -11.77 -2.63
CA GLU A 38 -17.24 -11.47 -2.36
C GLU A 38 -18.07 -11.34 -3.65
N LEU A 39 -17.48 -10.81 -4.73
CA LEU A 39 -18.16 -10.65 -6.02
C LEU A 39 -18.24 -11.96 -6.83
N LEU A 40 -17.14 -12.74 -6.87
CA LEU A 40 -17.00 -13.92 -7.74
C LEU A 40 -17.41 -15.23 -7.06
N VAL A 41 -17.05 -15.41 -5.78
CA VAL A 41 -17.26 -16.66 -5.04
C VAL A 41 -18.57 -16.59 -4.26
N TYR A 42 -18.70 -15.60 -3.37
CA TYR A 42 -19.84 -15.54 -2.44
C TYR A 42 -21.08 -14.84 -3.03
N LYS A 43 -20.91 -13.99 -4.05
CA LYS A 43 -21.97 -13.25 -4.76
C LYS A 43 -22.90 -12.43 -3.84
N THR A 44 -22.39 -12.00 -2.69
CA THR A 44 -23.14 -11.24 -1.67
C THR A 44 -23.23 -9.76 -2.01
N LEU A 45 -22.25 -9.25 -2.76
CA LEU A 45 -22.16 -7.85 -3.19
C LEU A 45 -22.60 -7.68 -4.65
N SER A 46 -23.29 -6.56 -4.92
CA SER A 46 -23.60 -6.16 -6.29
C SER A 46 -22.43 -5.44 -6.94
N ILE A 47 -22.30 -5.58 -8.27
CA ILE A 47 -21.21 -4.98 -9.04
C ILE A 47 -21.14 -3.46 -8.83
N ARG A 48 -22.29 -2.79 -8.71
CA ARG A 48 -22.37 -1.34 -8.46
C ARG A 48 -21.77 -0.94 -7.11
N GLY A 49 -21.88 -1.78 -6.09
CA GLY A 49 -21.31 -1.51 -4.77
C GLY A 49 -19.81 -1.81 -4.69
N ALA A 50 -19.32 -2.79 -5.47
CA ALA A 50 -17.93 -3.22 -5.43
C ALA A 50 -16.99 -2.42 -6.35
N ILE A 51 -17.52 -1.76 -7.40
CA ILE A 51 -16.69 -1.04 -8.39
C ILE A 51 -15.83 0.06 -7.75
N MET A 52 -16.41 0.91 -6.90
CA MET A 52 -15.67 2.01 -6.26
C MET A 52 -14.48 1.53 -5.42
N PRO A 53 -14.65 0.62 -4.44
CA PRO A 53 -13.51 0.12 -3.67
C PRO A 53 -12.51 -0.66 -4.53
N MET A 54 -12.96 -1.37 -5.58
CA MET A 54 -12.05 -2.05 -6.50
C MET A 54 -11.19 -1.09 -7.32
N ILE A 55 -11.74 0.01 -7.85
CA ILE A 55 -10.97 1.02 -8.60
C ILE A 55 -9.92 1.66 -7.71
N ILE A 56 -10.29 2.03 -6.47
CA ILE A 56 -9.36 2.65 -5.53
C ILE A 56 -8.24 1.66 -5.19
N ALA A 57 -8.60 0.45 -4.76
CA ALA A 57 -7.60 -0.54 -4.36
C ALA A 57 -6.69 -0.96 -5.53
N THR A 58 -7.22 -1.08 -6.76
CA THR A 58 -6.40 -1.37 -7.95
C THR A 58 -5.45 -0.22 -8.28
N THR A 59 -5.95 1.01 -8.36
CA THR A 59 -5.13 2.19 -8.68
C THR A 59 -4.03 2.38 -7.62
N SER A 60 -4.37 2.26 -6.33
CA SER A 60 -3.41 2.36 -5.23
C SER A 60 -2.37 1.25 -5.23
N THR A 61 -2.79 0.00 -5.52
CA THR A 61 -1.86 -1.14 -5.62
C THR A 61 -0.88 -0.95 -6.77
N VAL A 62 -1.37 -0.57 -7.96
CA VAL A 62 -0.51 -0.34 -9.14
C VAL A 62 0.46 0.80 -8.88
N TRP A 63 -0.01 1.92 -8.34
CA TRP A 63 0.84 3.07 -8.04
C TRP A 63 1.97 2.73 -7.06
N LEU A 64 1.65 2.04 -5.95
CA LEU A 64 2.64 1.65 -4.95
C LEU A 64 3.56 0.52 -5.45
N ALA A 65 3.07 -0.40 -6.28
CA ALA A 65 3.87 -1.49 -6.83
C ALA A 65 4.89 -0.98 -7.86
N VAL A 66 4.45 -0.09 -8.78
CA VAL A 66 5.35 0.55 -9.75
C VAL A 66 6.31 1.51 -9.03
N GLY A 67 5.82 2.22 -8.02
CA GLY A 67 6.62 3.11 -7.17
C GLY A 67 7.53 2.39 -6.17
N TRP A 68 7.49 1.05 -6.08
CA TRP A 68 8.15 0.30 -5.02
C TRP A 68 9.65 0.56 -4.93
N GLU A 69 10.31 0.72 -6.09
CA GLU A 69 11.74 1.01 -6.17
C GLU A 69 12.09 2.36 -5.54
N PHE A 70 11.23 3.39 -5.70
CA PHE A 70 11.42 4.70 -5.08
C PHE A 70 11.34 4.62 -3.55
N TYR A 71 10.42 3.81 -3.02
CA TYR A 71 10.23 3.67 -1.57
C TYR A 71 11.31 2.78 -0.95
N THR A 72 11.74 1.71 -1.63
CA THR A 72 12.66 0.72 -1.06
C THR A 72 14.13 0.96 -1.37
N ASN A 73 14.49 1.87 -2.29
CA ASN A 73 15.89 2.10 -2.70
C ASN A 73 16.65 0.78 -2.96
N THR A 74 16.00 -0.14 -3.67
CA THR A 74 16.51 -1.49 -3.94
C THR A 74 17.46 -1.56 -5.14
N LYS A 75 17.69 -0.45 -5.84
CA LYS A 75 18.75 -0.30 -6.84
C LYS A 75 20.03 0.21 -6.17
N PRO A 76 21.21 -0.34 -6.52
CA PRO A 76 22.51 0.07 -5.97
C PRO A 76 22.85 1.53 -6.29
#